data_AF-F0QT92-F1
#
_entry.id   AF-F0QT92-F1
#
_cell.length_a   1.000
_cell.length_b   1.000
_cell.length_c   1.000
_cell.angle_alpha   90.00
_cell.angle_beta   90.00
_cell.angle_gamma   90.00
#
_symmetry.space_group_name_H-M   'P 1'
#
loop_
_entity.id
_entity.type
_entity.pdbx_description
1 polymer ?
#
loop_
_entity_poly.entity_id
_entity_poly.type
_entity_poly.pdbx_seq_one_letter_code
_entity_poly.pdbx_strand_id
1 'polypeptide(L)'
;MTKTLRAEIELPEGATLLDLIRKIDNAIYPGFSRVILDCNNRIKDKFLVLINGRSPDFLNGITTKLSDGDEVTFLPHCGVA
;
A
#
# COMPACT_ATOMS: atom_id res chain seq x y z
N MET A 1 0.40 2.47 22.16
CA MET A 1 -0.85 2.85 21.45
C MET A 1 -0.56 2.87 19.96
N THR A 2 -0.95 1.83 19.22
CA THR A 2 -0.91 1.85 17.74
C THR A 2 -2.13 2.60 17.25
N LYS A 3 -1.93 3.77 16.64
CA LYS A 3 -3.02 4.56 16.07
C LYS A 3 -3.34 4.00 14.70
N THR A 4 -4.48 3.33 14.56
CA THR A 4 -4.95 2.82 13.28
C THR A 4 -5.62 3.94 12.50
N LEU A 5 -5.14 4.22 11.28
CA LEU A 5 -5.80 5.10 10.33
C LEU A 5 -6.52 4.23 9.30
N ARG A 6 -7.83 4.42 9.14
CA ARG A 6 -8.61 3.86 8.03
C ARG A 6 -9.19 5.00 7.21
N ALA A 7 -9.12 4.86 5.90
CA ALA A 7 -9.68 5.80 4.94
C ALA A 7 -10.24 5.00 3.75
N GLU A 8 -11.40 5.42 3.25
CA GLU A 8 -11.94 4.93 1.98
C GLU A 8 -11.41 5.82 0.86
N ILE A 9 -10.90 5.20 -0.21
CA ILE A 9 -10.25 5.89 -1.31
C ILE A 9 -10.86 5.43 -2.62
N GLU A 10 -11.46 6.36 -3.34
CA GLU A 10 -11.96 6.12 -4.69
C GLU A 10 -10.80 6.07 -5.69
N LEU A 11 -10.78 5.01 -6.48
CA LEU A 11 -9.79 4.75 -7.53
C LEU A 11 -10.51 4.49 -8.86
N PRO A 12 -9.89 4.82 -10.00
CA PRO A 12 -10.43 4.45 -11.31
C PRO A 12 -10.45 2.93 -11.48
N GLU A 13 -11.35 2.46 -12.36
CA GLU A 13 -11.48 1.04 -12.66
C GLU A 13 -10.15 0.45 -13.18
N GLY A 14 -9.76 -0.70 -12.62
CA GLY A 14 -8.50 -1.37 -12.99
C GLY A 14 -7.25 -0.72 -12.39
N ALA A 15 -7.39 0.22 -11.45
CA ALA A 15 -6.27 0.79 -10.71
C ALA A 15 -5.44 -0.29 -10.01
N THR A 16 -4.15 -0.01 -9.87
CA THR A 16 -3.21 -0.91 -9.21
C THR A 16 -2.86 -0.47 -7.79
N LEU A 17 -2.19 -1.35 -7.04
CA LEU A 17 -1.59 -1.00 -5.76
C LEU A 17 -0.66 0.23 -5.87
N LEU A 18 0.09 0.36 -6.98
CA LEU A 18 0.91 1.54 -7.24
C LEU A 18 0.06 2.82 -7.37
N ASP A 19 -1.07 2.75 -8.04
CA ASP A 19 -1.98 3.89 -8.20
C ASP A 19 -2.58 4.31 -6.86
N LEU A 20 -2.95 3.34 -6.01
CA LEU A 20 -3.37 3.61 -4.63
C LEU A 20 -2.28 4.35 -3.84
N ILE A 21 -1.04 3.86 -3.87
CA ILE A 21 0.09 4.49 -3.16
C ILE A 21 0.30 5.94 -3.65
N ARG A 22 0.24 6.16 -4.97
CA ARG A 22 0.35 7.51 -5.55
C ARG A 22 -0.84 8.40 -5.20
N LYS A 23 -2.05 7.84 -5.10
CA LYS A 23 -3.24 8.58 -4.69
C LYS A 23 -3.10 9.07 -3.24
N ILE A 24 -2.65 8.19 -2.33
CA ILE A 24 -2.38 8.54 -0.93
C ILE A 24 -1.29 9.62 -0.86
N ASP A 25 -0.20 9.46 -1.61
CA ASP A 25 0.89 10.42 -1.68
C ASP A 25 0.42 11.83 -2.08
N ASN A 26 -0.43 11.93 -3.10
CA ASN A 26 -0.90 13.22 -3.60
C ASN A 26 -2.03 13.83 -2.77
N ALA A 27 -2.94 13.01 -2.23
CA ALA A 27 -4.19 13.51 -1.65
C ALA A 27 -4.23 13.53 -0.11
N ILE A 28 -3.45 12.68 0.56
CA ILE A 28 -3.59 12.44 2.00
C ILE A 28 -2.27 12.70 2.74
N TYR A 29 -1.17 12.14 2.26
CA TYR A 29 0.12 12.21 2.94
C TYR A 29 1.28 12.40 1.94
N PRO A 30 1.64 13.66 1.62
CA PRO A 30 2.76 13.96 0.73
C PRO A 30 4.07 13.28 1.18
N GLY A 31 4.68 12.51 0.28
CA GLY A 31 5.89 11.73 0.54
C GLY A 31 5.64 10.28 0.98
N PHE A 32 4.38 9.84 1.11
CA PHE A 32 4.02 8.46 1.39
C PHE A 32 4.68 7.47 0.44
N SER A 33 4.67 7.76 -0.87
CA SER A 33 5.25 6.90 -1.89
C SER A 33 6.74 6.65 -1.63
N ARG A 34 7.48 7.69 -1.23
CA ARG A 34 8.92 7.61 -0.90
C ARG A 34 9.18 6.86 0.40
N VAL A 35 8.22 6.82 1.31
CA VAL A 35 8.31 6.04 2.55
C VAL A 35 8.16 4.56 2.24
N ILE A 36 7.11 4.19 1.48
CA ILE A 36 6.74 2.79 1.18
C ILE A 36 7.60 2.16 0.09
N LEU A 37 7.94 2.90 -0.97
CA LEU A 37 8.62 2.38 -2.16
C LEU A 37 10.10 2.74 -2.22
N ASP A 38 10.92 1.83 -2.75
CA ASP A 38 12.32 2.05 -3.09
C ASP A 38 12.50 2.75 -4.45
N CYS A 39 13.75 2.94 -4.88
CA CYS A 39 14.07 3.55 -6.17
C CYS A 39 13.63 2.73 -7.40
N ASN A 40 13.31 1.45 -7.23
CA ASN A 40 12.85 0.54 -8.28
C ASN A 40 11.33 0.33 -8.24
N ASN A 41 10.59 1.15 -7.48
CA ASN A 41 9.15 0.99 -7.21
C ASN A 41 8.78 -0.35 -6.54
N ARG A 42 9.69 -0.94 -5.76
CA ARG A 42 9.41 -2.09 -4.90
C ARG A 42 9.03 -1.62 -3.51
N ILE A 43 8.16 -2.38 -2.85
CA ILE A 43 7.85 -2.16 -1.43
C ILE A 43 9.13 -2.38 -0.64
N LYS A 44 9.52 -1.43 0.21
CA LYS A 44 10.69 -1.58 1.08
C LYS A 44 10.42 -2.67 2.11
N ASP A 45 11.45 -3.45 2.45
CA ASP A 45 11.38 -4.53 3.44
C ASP A 45 10.92 -4.07 4.84
N LYS A 46 11.02 -2.77 5.12
CA LYS A 46 10.54 -2.14 6.35
C LYS A 46 9.02 -2.00 6.43
N PHE A 47 8.27 -2.43 5.41
CA PHE A 47 6.81 -2.40 5.39
C PHE A 47 6.27 -3.76 4.97
N LEU A 48 5.22 -4.21 5.67
CA LEU A 48 4.36 -5.28 5.22
C LEU A 48 3.12 -4.65 4.59
N VAL A 49 2.90 -4.94 3.32
CA VAL A 49 1.68 -4.55 2.60
C VAL A 49 0.82 -5.78 2.42
N LEU A 50 -0.47 -5.67 2.71
CA LEU A 50 -1.43 -6.76 2.58
C LEU A 50 -2.63 -6.28 1.77
N ILE A 51 -3.07 -7.09 0.81
CA ILE A 51 -4.34 -6.92 0.08
C ILE A 51 -5.26 -8.04 0.55
N ASN A 52 -6.34 -7.70 1.25
CA ASN A 52 -7.26 -8.66 1.87
C ASN A 52 -6.52 -9.72 2.73
N GLY A 53 -5.49 -9.29 3.46
CA GLY A 53 -4.67 -10.16 4.31
C GLY A 53 -3.60 -10.99 3.59
N ARG A 54 -3.40 -10.81 2.27
CA ARG A 54 -2.39 -11.53 1.48
C ARG A 54 -1.26 -10.61 1.04
N SER A 55 -0.01 -11.09 1.08
CA SER A 55 1.12 -10.31 0.55
C SER A 55 1.01 -10.17 -0.97
N PRO A 56 1.23 -8.96 -1.53
CA PRO A 56 1.23 -8.73 -2.97
C PRO A 56 2.37 -9.46 -3.68
N ASP A 57 3.41 -9.92 -2.99
CA ASP A 57 4.50 -10.73 -3.57
C ASP A 57 4.02 -12.08 -4.10
N PHE A 58 2.91 -12.61 -3.55
CA PHE A 58 2.24 -13.81 -4.07
C PHE A 58 1.20 -13.51 -5.16
N LEU A 59 1.05 -12.24 -5.52
CA LEU A 59 0.17 -11.73 -6.58
C LEU A 59 1.05 -11.11 -7.70
N ASN A 60 0.67 -9.93 -8.19
CA ASN A 60 1.43 -9.19 -9.20
C ASN A 60 2.23 -8.02 -8.58
N GLY A 61 2.62 -8.13 -7.31
CA GLY A 61 3.35 -7.08 -6.59
C GLY A 61 2.61 -5.74 -6.59
N ILE A 62 3.34 -4.66 -6.87
CA ILE A 62 2.78 -3.30 -6.99
C ILE A 62 1.83 -3.11 -8.19
N THR A 63 1.86 -4.02 -9.16
CA THR A 63 0.96 -4.00 -10.33
C THR A 63 -0.33 -4.79 -10.11
N THR A 64 -0.52 -5.32 -8.89
CA THR A 64 -1.78 -5.98 -8.51
C THR A 64 -2.94 -5.02 -8.69
N LYS A 65 -3.92 -5.42 -9.48
CA LYS A 65 -5.16 -4.66 -9.69
C LYS A 65 -6.03 -4.76 -8.45
N LEU A 66 -6.60 -3.62 -8.05
CA LEU A 66 -7.55 -3.52 -6.96
C LEU A 66 -8.98 -3.50 -7.52
N SER A 67 -9.88 -4.16 -6.81
CA SER A 67 -11.32 -4.18 -7.07
C SER A 67 -12.07 -3.43 -5.99
N ASP A 68 -13.31 -3.06 -6.28
CA ASP A 68 -14.19 -2.44 -5.29
C ASP A 68 -14.34 -3.35 -4.06
N GLY A 69 -14.24 -2.76 -2.87
CA GLY A 69 -14.25 -3.47 -1.59
C GLY A 69 -12.92 -4.12 -1.17
N ASP A 70 -11.85 -4.02 -1.96
CA ASP A 70 -10.54 -4.52 -1.53
C ASP A 70 -9.96 -3.68 -0.39
N GLU A 71 -9.48 -4.35 0.66
CA GLU A 71 -8.81 -3.72 1.79
C GLU A 71 -7.29 -3.82 1.65
N VAL A 72 -6.61 -2.68 1.60
CA VAL A 72 -5.15 -2.61 1.59
C VAL A 72 -4.63 -2.11 2.94
N THR A 73 -3.78 -2.91 3.58
CA THR A 73 -3.16 -2.58 4.86
C THR A 73 -1.67 -2.33 4.68
N PHE A 74 -1.19 -1.20 5.20
CA PHE A 74 0.23 -0.87 5.28
C PHE A 74 0.68 -0.94 6.75
N LEU A 75 1.58 -1.85 7.06
CA LEU A 75 2.12 -2.03 8.41
C LEU A 75 3.62 -1.76 8.39
N PRO A 76 4.18 -0.96 9.31
CA PRO A 76 5.62 -0.95 9.50
C PRO A 76 6.04 -2.36 9.96
N HIS A 77 7.06 -2.91 9.32
CA HIS A 77 7.78 -4.08 9.83
C HIS A 77 8.56 -3.62 11.07
N CYS A 78 7.87 -3.56 12.21
CA CYS A 78 8.54 -3.61 13.48
C CYS A 78 9.03 -5.05 13.61
N GLY A 79 10.30 -5.28 13.31
CA GLY A 79 10.96 -6.48 13.80
C GLY A 79 10.69 -6.54 15.30
N VAL A 80 10.10 -7.64 15.77
CA VAL A 80 10.23 -7.99 17.17
C VAL A 80 11.73 -8.13 17.42
N ALA A 81 12.29 -7.13 18.10
CA ALA A 81 13.65 -7.18 18.63
C ALA A 81 13.68 -8.17 19.79
#